data_AF-A0A7Y3FNV5-F1
#
_entry.id   AF-A0A7Y3FNV5-F1
#
_cell.length_a   1.000
_cell.length_b   1.000
_cell.length_c   1.000
_cell.angle_alpha   90.00
_cell.angle_beta   90.00
_cell.angle_gamma   90.00
#
_symmetry.space_group_name_H-M   'P 1'
#
loop_
_entity.id
_entity.type
_entity.pdbx_description
1 polymer ?
#
loop_
_entity_poly.entity_id
_entity_poly.type
_entity_poly.pdbx_seq_one_letter_code
_entity_poly.pdbx_strand_id
1 'polypeptide(L)'
;MSRFAGFVGILLLLIFSLAFAYLNSGHRVTLRLGIATFYGVPLTVVAFGAVIVGMVVMLVAGLRSDLKVRRILRARLAEEDREERERFVDLSQQDLFNETEDAGERRLTNGLDS
;
A
#
# COMPACT_ATOMS: atom_id res chain seq x y z
N MET A 1 -6.24 2.06 21.05
CA MET A 1 -6.56 0.70 21.56
C MET A 1 -5.39 0.23 22.42
N SER A 2 -5.60 -0.13 23.69
CA SER A 2 -4.48 -0.63 24.52
C SER A 2 -3.99 -1.97 23.97
N ARG A 3 -2.67 -2.18 23.96
CA ARG A 3 -2.08 -3.48 23.56
C ARG A 3 -2.70 -4.65 24.34
N PHE A 4 -3.10 -4.38 25.57
CA PHE A 4 -3.81 -5.32 26.44
C PHE A 4 -5.16 -5.78 25.86
N ALA A 5 -5.99 -4.86 25.34
CA ALA A 5 -7.25 -5.22 24.70
C ALA A 5 -7.03 -6.12 23.48
N GLY A 6 -5.96 -5.87 22.71
CA GLY A 6 -5.55 -6.74 21.61
C GLY A 6 -5.19 -8.15 22.07
N PHE A 7 -4.36 -8.28 23.10
CA PHE A 7 -3.99 -9.59 23.68
C PHE A 7 -5.18 -10.37 24.23
N VAL A 8 -6.08 -9.71 24.96
CA VAL A 8 -7.29 -10.34 25.49
C VAL A 8 -8.18 -10.84 24.36
N GLY A 9 -8.35 -10.05 23.28
CA GLY A 9 -9.11 -10.48 22.11
C GLY A 9 -8.52 -11.72 21.45
N ILE A 10 -7.20 -11.76 21.26
CA ILE A 10 -6.50 -12.93 20.69
C ILE A 10 -6.66 -14.15 21.60
N LEU A 11 -6.48 -13.99 22.91
CA LEU A 11 -6.60 -15.09 23.86
C LEU A 11 -8.02 -15.68 23.88
N LEU A 12 -9.05 -14.82 23.90
CA LEU A 12 -10.43 -15.25 23.82
C LEU A 12 -10.71 -16.00 22.52
N LEU A 13 -10.25 -15.47 21.38
CA LEU A 13 -10.40 -16.12 20.08
C LEU A 13 -9.77 -17.53 20.08
N LEU A 14 -8.57 -17.68 20.64
CA LEU A 14 -7.87 -18.97 20.72
C LEU A 14 -8.63 -19.97 21.61
N ILE A 15 -9.07 -19.54 22.79
CA ILE A 15 -9.85 -20.38 23.71
C ILE A 15 -11.14 -20.84 23.03
N PHE A 16 -11.87 -19.92 22.40
CA PHE A 16 -13.13 -20.23 21.73
C PHE A 16 -12.92 -21.18 20.54
N SER A 17 -11.88 -20.95 19.76
CA SER A 17 -11.47 -21.79 18.64
C SER A 17 -11.16 -23.22 19.09
N LEU A 18 -10.37 -23.37 20.16
CA LEU A 18 -9.99 -24.68 20.68
C LEU A 18 -11.21 -25.41 21.28
N ALA A 19 -12.04 -24.71 22.06
CA ALA A 19 -13.26 -25.26 22.61
C ALA A 19 -14.21 -25.73 21.50
N PHE A 20 -14.41 -24.90 20.47
CA PHE A 20 -15.21 -25.26 19.30
C PHE A 20 -14.67 -26.50 18.60
N ALA A 21 -13.36 -26.55 18.36
CA ALA A 21 -12.71 -27.67 17.69
C ALA A 21 -12.84 -28.97 18.49
N TYR A 22 -12.65 -28.91 19.80
CA TYR A 22 -12.79 -30.05 20.71
C TYR A 22 -14.23 -30.59 20.71
N LEU A 23 -15.21 -29.71 20.93
CA LEU A 23 -16.64 -30.05 21.00
C LEU A 23 -17.20 -30.59 19.68
N ASN A 24 -16.62 -30.18 18.54
CA ASN A 24 -17.11 -30.54 17.21
C ASN A 24 -16.17 -31.48 16.45
N SER A 25 -15.16 -32.05 17.10
CA SER A 25 -14.15 -32.91 16.47
C SER A 25 -14.75 -34.14 15.77
N GLY A 26 -15.83 -34.70 16.33
CA GLY A 26 -16.55 -35.84 15.74
C GLY A 26 -17.69 -35.45 14.77
N HIS A 27 -18.05 -34.16 14.69
CA HIS A 27 -19.20 -33.73 13.89
C HIS A 27 -18.82 -33.62 12.43
N ARG A 28 -19.56 -34.36 11.58
CA ARG A 28 -19.40 -34.35 10.13
C ARG A 28 -20.65 -33.79 9.48
N VAL A 29 -20.45 -32.94 8.47
CA VAL A 29 -21.53 -32.27 7.75
C VAL A 29 -21.44 -32.56 6.26
N THR A 30 -22.59 -32.45 5.59
CA THR A 30 -22.65 -32.45 4.14
C THR A 30 -22.60 -31.01 3.66
N LEU A 31 -21.53 -30.64 2.95
CA LEU A 31 -21.31 -29.29 2.45
C LEU A 31 -21.80 -29.19 1.01
N ARG A 32 -22.82 -28.37 0.78
CA ARG A 32 -23.35 -28.08 -0.56
C ARG A 32 -22.92 -26.68 -0.96
N LEU A 33 -21.98 -26.57 -1.90
CA LEU A 33 -21.44 -25.29 -2.39
C LEU A 33 -22.15 -24.80 -3.67
N GLY A 34 -23.33 -25.34 -3.98
CA GLY A 34 -24.07 -25.07 -5.22
C GLY A 34 -23.52 -25.85 -6.43
N ILE A 35 -22.21 -25.72 -6.72
CA ILE A 35 -21.55 -26.41 -7.84
C ILE A 35 -20.98 -27.80 -7.48
N ALA A 36 -20.75 -28.03 -6.19
CA ALA A 36 -20.15 -29.26 -5.68
C ALA A 36 -20.76 -29.63 -4.33
N THR A 37 -20.87 -30.93 -4.08
CA THR A 37 -21.33 -31.47 -2.79
C THR A 37 -20.25 -32.34 -2.19
N PHE A 38 -19.84 -32.03 -0.97
CA PHE A 38 -18.87 -32.80 -0.21
C PHE A 38 -19.56 -33.46 0.98
N TYR A 39 -19.42 -34.78 1.09
CA TYR A 39 -20.06 -35.56 2.14
C TYR A 39 -19.09 -35.88 3.28
N GLY A 40 -19.59 -35.86 4.50
CA GLY A 40 -18.84 -36.30 5.68
C GLY A 40 -17.65 -35.40 6.05
N VAL A 41 -17.69 -34.13 5.65
CA VAL A 41 -16.63 -33.15 5.92
C VAL A 41 -16.66 -32.80 7.41
N PRO A 42 -15.52 -32.85 8.13
CA PRO A 42 -15.47 -32.42 9.52
C PRO A 42 -15.92 -30.96 9.66
N LEU A 43 -16.81 -30.68 10.61
CA LEU A 43 -17.36 -29.34 10.83
C LEU A 43 -16.26 -28.31 11.13
N THR A 44 -15.21 -28.74 11.83
CA THR A 44 -14.02 -27.94 12.10
C THR A 44 -13.34 -27.45 10.81
N VAL A 45 -13.14 -28.35 9.82
CA VAL A 45 -12.56 -28.01 8.52
C VAL A 45 -13.42 -26.98 7.79
N VAL A 46 -14.74 -27.13 7.83
CA VAL A 46 -15.67 -26.17 7.21
C VAL A 46 -15.58 -24.80 7.88
N ALA A 47 -15.63 -24.76 9.21
CA ALA A 47 -15.59 -23.52 9.98
C ALA A 47 -14.27 -22.76 9.78
N PHE A 48 -13.12 -23.43 9.96
CA PHE A 48 -11.81 -22.82 9.75
C PHE A 48 -11.58 -22.45 8.30
N GLY A 49 -11.99 -23.31 7.37
CA GLY A 49 -11.93 -23.03 5.93
C GLY A 49 -12.69 -21.76 5.56
N ALA A 50 -13.89 -21.56 6.09
CA ALA A 50 -14.68 -20.36 5.84
C ALA A 50 -14.00 -19.08 6.34
N VAL A 51 -13.36 -19.12 7.53
CA VAL A 51 -12.59 -17.99 8.06
C VAL A 51 -11.42 -17.66 7.16
N ILE A 52 -10.64 -18.66 6.75
CA ILE A 52 -9.48 -18.48 5.85
C ILE A 52 -9.93 -17.90 4.52
N VAL A 53 -10.97 -18.45 3.91
CA VAL A 53 -11.54 -17.94 2.65
C VAL A 53 -12.01 -16.49 2.82
N GLY A 54 -12.69 -16.17 3.92
CA GLY A 54 -13.10 -14.79 4.23
C GLY A 54 -11.93 -13.83 4.33
N MET A 55 -10.84 -14.23 5.00
CA MET A 55 -9.61 -13.43 5.09
C MET A 55 -8.97 -13.21 3.71
N VAL A 56 -8.91 -14.25 2.87
CA VAL A 56 -8.38 -14.15 1.49
C VAL A 56 -9.25 -13.21 0.64
N VAL A 57 -10.58 -13.33 0.72
CA VAL A 57 -11.51 -12.44 0.01
C VAL A 57 -11.30 -11.00 0.45
N MET A 58 -11.23 -10.74 1.75
CA MET A 58 -10.97 -9.40 2.30
C MET A 58 -9.61 -8.86 1.84
N LEU A 59 -8.57 -9.69 1.83
CA LEU A 59 -7.24 -9.32 1.34
C LEU A 59 -7.26 -8.95 -0.15
N VAL A 60 -7.89 -9.77 -1.00
CA VAL A 60 -7.97 -9.52 -2.45
C VAL A 60 -8.80 -8.27 -2.75
N ALA A 61 -9.90 -8.07 -2.02
CA ALA A 61 -10.73 -6.87 -2.14
C ALA A 61 -9.96 -5.60 -1.75
N GLY A 62 -9.23 -5.64 -0.63
CA GLY A 62 -8.37 -4.55 -0.17
C GLY A 62 -7.21 -4.26 -1.12
N LEU A 63 -6.55 -5.31 -1.65
CA LEU A 63 -5.39 -5.18 -2.52
C LEU A 63 -5.70 -4.40 -3.80
N ARG A 64 -6.88 -4.61 -4.42
CA ARG A 64 -7.29 -3.83 -5.61
C ARG A 64 -7.43 -2.34 -5.30
N SER A 65 -7.92 -2.00 -4.11
CA SER A 65 -8.08 -0.61 -3.66
C SER A 65 -6.72 0.03 -3.40
N ASP A 66 -5.87 -0.65 -2.64
CA ASP A 66 -4.55 -0.16 -2.22
C ASP A 66 -3.59 0.04 -3.40
N LEU A 67 -3.62 -0.84 -4.40
CA LEU A 67 -2.80 -0.70 -5.61
C LEU A 67 -3.24 0.48 -6.49
N LYS A 68 -4.53 0.82 -6.50
CA LYS A 68 -5.05 1.97 -7.26
C LYS A 68 -4.63 3.29 -6.61
N VAL A 69 -4.69 3.36 -5.28
CA VAL A 69 -4.23 4.53 -4.52
C VAL A 69 -2.74 4.77 -4.71
N ARG A 70 -1.90 3.73 -4.62
CA ARG A 70 -0.45 3.87 -4.86
C ARG A 70 -0.13 4.34 -6.28
N ARG A 71 -0.89 3.90 -7.28
CA ARG A 71 -0.70 4.35 -8.67
C ARG A 71 -1.09 5.82 -8.86
N ILE A 72 -2.17 6.27 -8.22
CA ILE A 72 -2.61 7.67 -8.26
C ILE A 72 -1.60 8.57 -7.55
N LEU A 73 -1.12 8.19 -6.36
CA LEU A 73 -0.09 8.97 -5.65
C LEU A 73 1.22 9.04 -6.45
N ARG A 74 1.64 7.93 -7.08
CA ARG A 74 2.87 7.89 -7.87
C ARG A 74 2.76 8.68 -9.18
N ALA A 75 1.56 8.73 -9.76
CA ALA A 75 1.29 9.57 -10.93
C ALA A 75 1.38 11.06 -10.57
N ARG A 76 0.87 11.46 -9.41
CA ARG A 76 0.97 12.84 -8.91
C ARG A 76 2.40 13.26 -8.56
N LEU A 77 3.15 12.40 -7.87
CA LEU A 77 4.56 12.67 -7.56
C LEU A 77 5.42 12.78 -8.82
N ALA A 78 5.12 12.04 -9.88
CA ALA A 78 5.83 12.14 -11.16
C ALA A 78 5.48 13.40 -11.96
N GLU A 79 4.31 14.01 -11.71
CA GLU A 79 3.94 15.32 -12.24
C GLU A 79 4.65 16.45 -11.47
N GLU A 80 4.65 16.41 -10.12
CA GLU A 80 5.37 17.39 -9.28
C GLU A 80 6.89 17.37 -9.52
N ASP A 81 7.51 16.20 -9.60
CA ASP A 81 8.96 16.06 -9.79
C ASP A 81 9.42 16.57 -11.17
N ARG A 82 8.53 16.55 -12.18
CA ARG A 82 8.79 17.18 -13.49
C ARG A 82 8.70 18.69 -13.43
N GLU A 83 7.68 19.23 -12.77
CA GLU A 83 7.51 20.69 -12.63
C GLU A 83 8.61 21.34 -11.77
N GLU A 84 9.12 20.64 -10.75
CA GLU A 84 10.27 21.12 -9.97
C GLU A 84 11.57 21.07 -10.79
N ARG A 85 11.79 19.99 -11.56
CA ARG A 85 12.98 19.83 -12.38
C ARG A 85 13.04 20.81 -13.54
N GLU A 86 11.89 21.12 -14.16
CA GLU A 86 11.79 22.15 -15.19
C GLU A 86 12.07 23.55 -14.62
N ARG A 87 11.53 23.87 -13.44
CA ARG A 87 11.87 25.13 -12.73
C ARG A 87 13.35 25.25 -12.38
N PHE A 88 13.97 24.17 -11.92
CA PHE A 88 15.39 24.17 -11.53
C PHE A 88 16.32 24.35 -12.74
N VAL A 89 15.99 23.73 -13.88
CA VAL A 89 16.77 23.89 -15.12
C VAL A 89 16.72 25.33 -15.63
N ASP A 90 15.54 25.96 -15.59
CA ASP A 90 15.35 27.35 -16.05
C ASP A 90 16.16 28.35 -15.21
N LEU A 91 16.12 28.24 -13.87
CA LEU A 91 16.91 29.07 -12.96
C LEU A 91 18.42 28.91 -13.15
N SER A 92 18.89 27.67 -13.36
CA SER A 92 20.31 27.40 -13.57
C SER A 92 20.84 27.93 -14.90
N GLN A 93 20.00 28.01 -15.94
CA GLN A 93 20.38 28.61 -17.21
C GLN A 93 20.42 30.13 -17.13
N GLN A 94 19.47 30.73 -16.42
CA GLN A 94 19.44 32.18 -16.26
C GLN A 94 20.69 32.72 -15.57
N ASP A 95 21.20 32.01 -14.55
CA ASP A 95 22.46 32.36 -13.87
C ASP A 95 23.68 32.28 -14.80
N LEU A 96 23.75 31.24 -15.65
CA LEU A 96 24.88 31.03 -16.56
C LEU A 96 24.95 32.10 -17.67
N PHE A 97 23.81 32.59 -18.14
CA PHE A 97 23.77 33.67 -19.15
C PHE A 97 23.94 35.06 -18.52
N ASN A 98 23.44 35.28 -17.30
CA ASN A 98 23.59 36.54 -16.59
C ASN A 98 25.05 36.82 -16.17
N GLU A 99 25.80 35.78 -15.76
CA GLU A 99 27.25 35.92 -15.49
C GLU A 99 28.06 36.30 -16.75
N THR A 100 27.62 35.86 -17.93
CA THR A 100 28.32 36.18 -19.20
C THR A 100 28.07 37.60 -19.71
N GLU A 101 26.90 38.19 -19.45
CA GLU A 101 26.62 39.61 -19.76
C GLU A 101 27.43 40.53 -18.82
N ASP A 102 27.42 40.24 -17.52
CA ASP A 102 28.16 41.01 -16.50
C ASP A 102 29.68 41.00 -16.72
N ALA A 103 30.24 39.87 -17.17
CA ALA A 103 31.67 39.73 -17.47
C ALA A 103 32.08 40.45 -18.78
N GLY A 104 31.16 40.57 -19.74
CA GLY A 104 31.36 41.33 -20.97
C GLY A 104 31.34 42.83 -20.73
N GLU A 105 30.41 43.30 -19.90
CA GLU A 105 30.21 44.73 -19.63
C GLU A 105 31.37 45.33 -18.81
N ARG A 106 31.91 44.60 -17.83
CA ARG A 106 33.09 45.02 -17.04
C ARG A 106 34.39 45.08 -17.84
N ARG A 107 34.49 44.39 -18.98
CA ARG A 107 35.65 44.47 -19.89
C ARG A 107 35.58 45.69 -20.81
N LEU A 108 34.38 46.12 -21.19
CA LEU A 108 34.19 47.28 -22.07
C LEU A 108 34.38 48.60 -21.32
N THR A 109 34.07 48.65 -20.02
CA THR A 109 34.26 49.85 -19.19
C THR A 109 35.72 50.09 -18.79
N ASN A 110 36.51 49.01 -18.57
CA ASN A 110 37.93 49.12 -18.21
C ASN A 110 38.88 49.34 -19.41
N GLY A 111 38.41 49.19 -20.66
CA GLY A 111 39.22 49.38 -21.87
C GLY A 111 39.19 50.80 -22.44
N LEU A 112 38.44 51.71 -21.82
CA LEU A 112 38.27 53.11 -22.26
C LEU A 112 39.06 54.12 -21.42
N ASP A 113 39.80 53.65 -20.41
CA ASP A 113 40.51 54.49 -19.42
C ASP A 113 42.04 54.31 -19.47
N SER A 114 42.59 53.87 -20.61
CA SER A 114 44.03 53.74 -20.86
C SER A 114 44.47 54.43 -22.15
#